data_AF-A0A660A430-F1
#
_entry.id   AF-A0A660A430-F1
#
_cell.length_a   1.000
_cell.length_b   1.000
_cell.length_c   1.000
_cell.angle_alpha   90.00
_cell.angle_beta   90.00
_cell.angle_gamma   90.00
#
_symmetry.space_group_name_H-M   'P 1'
#
loop_
_entity.id
_entity.type
_entity.pdbx_description
1 polymer ?
#
loop_
_entity_poly.entity_id
_entity_poly.type
_entity_poly.pdbx_seq_one_letter_code
_entity_poly.pdbx_strand_id
1 'polypeptide(L)'
;MEDIIAALGSILSHKMRSILTMLGIIIGIGAIIAIFSIIEGNTENTKRQLIGGSNNTINIVFNKKSSIDPKFPDKSNAKKPDYLPFMAEEELSKIQQVKGVKNALISYGIDDKVYHLGQKSSAKISAITKNVAEVRRMTFIKGSDFSDKDFIDQKQVIYLEKSLYESLFPKDDGLGKFVEVMGNPFRVIGVFESKEQSGLTSGTEKIAYIPLHQWYNINGVVDATPEITIQTYRADDLKPVAKRVSDMLNQTIPKSDYMFGVMNLKEFERQLDNLNKSNFVLLAGIASISLIVGGIGVMNIMLVSVTERTREIGIKKALGARRKLILKQFLIEAVILTLLGGVIGVISGMVSGLIITRSLEYPYILSLFSVVLSLAFCCIIGIVFGLLPAIKASKLDPIEALRFE
;
A
#
# COMPACT_ATOMS: atom_id res chain seq x y z
N MET A 1 32.77 27.45 -13.88
CA MET A 1 31.88 28.34 -13.11
C MET A 1 31.30 29.43 -14.00
N GLU A 2 32.10 30.06 -14.86
CA GLU A 2 31.65 31.07 -15.83
C GLU A 2 30.49 30.59 -16.73
N ASP A 3 30.54 29.37 -17.25
CA ASP A 3 29.46 28.81 -18.10
C ASP A 3 28.10 28.72 -17.37
N ILE A 4 28.11 28.47 -16.05
CA ILE A 4 26.89 28.35 -15.22
C ILE A 4 26.31 29.74 -14.93
N ILE A 5 27.19 30.70 -14.63
CA ILE A 5 26.79 32.09 -14.36
C ILE A 5 26.23 32.73 -15.64
N ALA A 6 26.85 32.47 -16.79
CA ALA A 6 26.35 32.93 -18.08
C ALA A 6 24.98 32.33 -18.44
N ALA A 7 24.77 31.03 -18.17
CA ALA A 7 23.48 30.39 -18.37
C ALA A 7 22.38 30.98 -17.48
N LEU A 8 22.67 31.24 -16.20
CA LEU A 8 21.72 31.89 -15.28
C LEU A 8 21.37 33.32 -15.70
N GLY A 9 22.36 34.11 -16.13
CA GLY A 9 22.15 35.48 -16.63
C GLY A 9 21.26 35.52 -17.87
N SER A 10 21.45 34.57 -18.79
CA SER A 10 20.59 34.36 -19.97
C SER A 10 19.14 34.07 -19.61
N ILE A 11 18.91 33.15 -18.66
CA ILE A 11 17.56 32.75 -18.25
C ILE A 11 16.80 33.94 -17.63
N LEU A 12 17.51 34.78 -16.87
CA LEU A 12 16.96 35.95 -16.19
C LEU A 12 16.67 37.12 -17.15
N SER A 13 17.35 37.22 -18.29
CA SER A 13 17.10 38.28 -19.27
C SER A 13 15.80 38.08 -20.06
N HIS A 14 15.33 36.84 -20.21
CA HIS A 14 14.08 36.49 -20.91
C HIS A 14 13.10 35.68 -20.05
N LYS A 15 12.70 36.25 -18.91
CA LYS A 15 11.88 35.60 -17.87
C LYS A 15 10.61 34.90 -18.40
N MET A 16 9.82 35.57 -19.23
CA MET A 16 8.55 35.02 -19.74
C MET A 16 8.77 33.76 -20.59
N ARG A 17 9.83 33.77 -21.41
CA ARG A 17 10.19 32.66 -22.27
C ARG A 17 10.69 31.48 -21.45
N SER A 18 11.60 31.75 -20.52
CA SER A 18 12.14 30.74 -19.60
C SER A 18 11.01 30.07 -18.81
N ILE A 19 10.05 30.84 -18.31
CA ILE A 19 8.87 30.32 -17.59
C ILE A 19 8.02 29.43 -18.51
N LEU A 20 7.65 29.90 -19.72
CA LEU A 20 6.86 29.09 -20.66
C LEU A 20 7.55 27.78 -21.05
N THR A 21 8.87 27.81 -21.21
CA THR A 21 9.67 26.63 -21.57
C THR A 21 9.73 25.63 -20.42
N MET A 22 9.97 26.13 -19.21
CA MET A 22 10.01 25.30 -18.02
C MET A 22 8.63 24.74 -17.67
N LEU A 23 7.53 25.42 -18.03
CA LEU A 23 6.17 25.01 -17.68
C LEU A 23 5.83 23.59 -18.14
N GLY A 24 6.22 23.20 -19.36
CA GLY A 24 6.03 21.84 -19.85
C GLY A 24 6.79 20.79 -19.01
N ILE A 25 8.01 21.11 -18.58
CA ILE A 25 8.83 20.25 -17.72
C ILE A 25 8.27 20.22 -16.29
N ILE A 26 7.88 21.36 -15.75
CA ILE A 26 7.30 21.49 -14.40
C ILE A 26 6.04 20.63 -14.31
N ILE A 27 5.13 20.73 -15.28
CA ILE A 27 3.90 19.94 -15.31
C ILE A 27 4.21 18.46 -15.47
N GLY A 28 5.10 18.09 -16.41
CA GLY A 28 5.46 16.69 -16.65
C GLY A 28 6.09 16.02 -15.43
N ILE A 29 7.12 16.65 -14.85
CA ILE A 29 7.80 16.12 -13.67
C ILE A 29 6.89 16.16 -12.44
N GLY A 30 6.11 17.22 -12.26
CA GLY A 30 5.14 17.32 -11.17
C GLY A 30 4.10 16.21 -11.23
N ALA A 31 3.56 15.91 -12.42
CA ALA A 31 2.63 14.80 -12.62
C ALA A 31 3.27 13.45 -12.30
N ILE A 32 4.52 13.21 -12.72
CA ILE A 32 5.23 11.96 -12.40
C ILE A 32 5.37 11.78 -10.88
N ILE A 33 5.85 12.80 -10.15
CA ILE A 33 6.02 12.73 -8.69
C ILE A 33 4.67 12.54 -7.97
N ALA A 34 3.64 13.27 -8.38
CA ALA A 34 2.31 13.16 -7.80
C ALA A 34 1.73 11.76 -8.01
N ILE A 35 1.78 11.23 -9.23
CA ILE A 35 1.27 9.90 -9.57
C ILE A 35 2.06 8.81 -8.83
N PHE A 36 3.38 8.92 -8.73
CA PHE A 36 4.17 7.98 -7.93
C PHE A 36 3.73 7.96 -6.46
N SER A 37 3.50 9.14 -5.87
CA SER A 37 3.04 9.25 -4.48
C SER A 37 1.66 8.63 -4.28
N ILE A 38 0.76 8.81 -5.25
CA ILE A 38 -0.59 8.20 -5.25
C ILE A 38 -0.49 6.68 -5.39
N ILE A 39 0.34 6.17 -6.30
CA ILE A 39 0.52 4.73 -6.53
C ILE A 39 1.10 4.05 -5.29
N GLU A 40 2.12 4.64 -4.68
CA GLU A 40 2.75 4.06 -3.49
C GLU A 40 1.79 4.11 -2.29
N GLY A 41 1.08 5.23 -2.12
CA GLY A 41 0.04 5.37 -1.11
C GLY A 41 -1.09 4.38 -1.28
N ASN A 42 -1.56 4.17 -2.52
CA ASN A 42 -2.58 3.18 -2.84
C ASN A 42 -2.10 1.74 -2.61
N THR A 43 -0.85 1.44 -3.00
CA THR A 43 -0.22 0.14 -2.77
C THR A 43 -0.14 -0.17 -1.27
N GLU A 44 0.29 0.78 -0.45
CA GLU A 44 0.32 0.61 1.01
C GLU A 44 -1.09 0.51 1.61
N ASN A 45 -2.04 1.30 1.14
CA ASN A 45 -3.43 1.19 1.58
C ASN A 45 -4.02 -0.19 1.25
N THR A 46 -3.79 -0.67 0.03
CA THR A 46 -4.23 -2.00 -0.44
C THR A 46 -3.57 -3.12 0.37
N LYS A 47 -2.27 -3.02 0.66
CA LYS A 47 -1.58 -3.99 1.54
C LYS A 47 -2.18 -4.02 2.94
N ARG A 48 -2.49 -2.86 3.53
CA ARG A 48 -3.14 -2.77 4.84
C ARG A 48 -4.52 -3.42 4.79
N GLN A 49 -5.36 -3.05 3.84
CA GLN A 49 -6.71 -3.61 3.71
C GLN A 49 -6.72 -5.12 3.45
N LEU A 50 -5.76 -5.66 2.69
CA LEU A 50 -5.78 -7.05 2.27
C LEU A 50 -4.98 -8.03 3.15
N ILE A 51 -3.85 -7.60 3.74
CA ILE A 51 -2.95 -8.52 4.48
C ILE A 51 -3.03 -8.30 6.00
N GLY A 52 -3.06 -7.04 6.42
CA GLY A 52 -2.79 -6.63 7.80
C GLY A 52 -4.03 -6.14 8.55
N GLY A 53 -5.16 -6.04 7.86
CA GLY A 53 -6.23 -5.14 8.29
C GLY A 53 -5.67 -3.77 8.66
N SER A 54 -6.37 -3.10 9.56
CA SER A 54 -5.92 -1.80 10.04
C SER A 54 -4.77 -1.92 11.06
N ASN A 55 -4.58 -3.09 11.69
CA ASN A 55 -3.79 -3.29 12.92
C ASN A 55 -2.56 -4.19 12.78
N ASN A 56 -2.03 -4.38 11.57
CA ASN A 56 -0.91 -5.27 11.26
C ASN A 56 -1.18 -6.71 11.74
N THR A 57 -2.32 -7.28 11.36
CA THR A 57 -2.76 -8.63 11.68
C THR A 57 -2.92 -9.49 10.45
N ILE A 58 -2.45 -10.73 10.48
CA ILE A 58 -2.58 -11.69 9.38
C ILE A 58 -3.15 -13.01 9.89
N ASN A 59 -4.08 -13.59 9.12
CA ASN A 59 -4.72 -14.86 9.45
C ASN A 59 -3.94 -16.03 8.86
N ILE A 60 -3.67 -17.01 9.71
CA ILE A 60 -3.11 -18.30 9.40
C ILE A 60 -4.25 -19.31 9.58
N VAL A 61 -4.54 -20.06 8.53
CA VAL A 61 -5.63 -21.03 8.52
C VAL A 61 -5.09 -22.42 8.28
N PHE A 62 -5.86 -23.42 8.71
CA PHE A 62 -5.61 -24.82 8.39
C PHE A 62 -6.41 -25.23 7.15
N ASN A 63 -5.73 -25.48 6.02
CA ASN A 63 -6.39 -25.84 4.76
C ASN A 63 -5.55 -26.81 3.93
N LYS A 64 -6.11 -27.27 2.81
CA LYS A 64 -5.39 -28.11 1.83
C LYS A 64 -4.09 -27.44 1.44
N LYS A 65 -3.02 -28.23 1.29
CA LYS A 65 -1.71 -27.74 0.88
C LYS A 65 -1.75 -26.96 -0.44
N SER A 66 -2.58 -27.39 -1.40
CA SER A 66 -2.78 -26.70 -2.70
C SER A 66 -3.38 -25.30 -2.55
N SER A 67 -4.25 -25.08 -1.57
CA SER A 67 -4.86 -23.77 -1.27
C SER A 67 -3.91 -22.79 -0.58
N ILE A 68 -2.89 -23.32 0.10
CA ILE A 68 -1.89 -22.53 0.83
C ILE A 68 -0.67 -22.23 -0.06
N ASP A 69 -0.12 -23.28 -0.70
CA ASP A 69 1.03 -23.16 -1.59
C ASP A 69 0.72 -23.84 -2.94
N PRO A 70 0.63 -23.06 -4.04
CA PRO A 70 0.37 -23.56 -5.38
C PRO A 70 1.42 -24.55 -5.93
N LYS A 71 2.54 -24.76 -5.22
CA LYS A 71 3.51 -25.81 -5.57
C LYS A 71 2.97 -27.22 -5.32
N PHE A 72 2.02 -27.39 -4.42
CA PHE A 72 1.41 -28.69 -4.17
C PHE A 72 0.31 -28.96 -5.20
N PRO A 73 0.28 -30.16 -5.79
CA PRO A 73 -0.78 -30.53 -6.73
C PRO A 73 -2.12 -30.53 -6.01
N ASP A 74 -3.17 -30.03 -6.68
CA ASP A 74 -4.50 -30.10 -6.12
C ASP A 74 -5.00 -31.55 -6.16
N LYS A 75 -5.22 -32.11 -4.97
CA LYS A 75 -5.74 -33.46 -4.81
C LYS A 75 -7.23 -33.39 -4.53
N SER A 76 -8.03 -33.89 -5.46
CA SER A 76 -9.48 -34.03 -5.29
C SER A 76 -9.83 -34.83 -4.03
N ASN A 77 -9.08 -35.89 -3.74
CA ASN A 77 -9.22 -36.75 -2.55
C ASN A 77 -8.21 -36.41 -1.43
N ALA A 78 -7.97 -35.12 -1.16
CA ALA A 78 -7.09 -34.69 -0.08
C ALA A 78 -7.61 -35.20 1.29
N LYS A 79 -6.75 -35.87 2.06
CA LYS A 79 -7.12 -36.39 3.38
C LYS A 79 -6.71 -35.42 4.49
N LYS A 80 -7.68 -35.07 5.35
CA LYS A 80 -7.44 -34.41 6.65
C LYS A 80 -6.62 -35.35 7.55
N PRO A 81 -5.86 -34.80 8.53
CA PRO A 81 -5.22 -35.64 9.53
C PRO A 81 -6.27 -36.41 10.34
N ASP A 82 -5.88 -37.56 10.88
CA ASP A 82 -6.76 -38.43 11.68
C ASP A 82 -7.27 -37.76 12.96
N TYR A 83 -6.52 -36.78 13.47
CA TYR A 83 -6.94 -35.88 14.53
C TYR A 83 -6.24 -34.52 14.36
N LEU A 84 -6.90 -33.45 14.81
CA LEU A 84 -6.27 -32.14 14.97
C LEU A 84 -6.38 -31.72 16.45
N PRO A 85 -5.25 -31.53 17.16
CA PRO A 85 -5.29 -31.06 18.54
C PRO A 85 -6.07 -29.76 18.68
N PHE A 86 -6.91 -29.68 19.70
CA PHE A 86 -7.50 -28.40 20.09
C PHE A 86 -6.39 -27.48 20.59
N MET A 87 -6.32 -26.29 20.00
CA MET A 87 -5.31 -25.30 20.29
C MET A 87 -5.89 -24.30 21.28
N ALA A 88 -5.24 -24.18 22.43
CA ALA A 88 -5.73 -23.36 23.53
C ALA A 88 -4.62 -22.40 24.01
N GLU A 89 -4.59 -22.10 25.31
CA GLU A 89 -3.66 -21.14 25.90
C GLU A 89 -2.18 -21.58 25.80
N GLU A 90 -1.91 -22.89 25.75
CA GLU A 90 -0.54 -23.40 25.62
C GLU A 90 0.04 -23.09 24.23
N GLU A 91 -0.71 -23.39 23.16
CA GLU A 91 -0.33 -23.06 21.79
C GLU A 91 -0.24 -21.54 21.59
N LEU A 92 -1.17 -20.79 22.17
CA LEU A 92 -1.13 -19.33 22.12
C LEU A 92 0.18 -18.79 22.72
N SER A 93 0.59 -19.33 23.86
CA SER A 93 1.84 -18.95 24.53
C SER A 93 3.06 -19.27 23.68
N LYS A 94 3.08 -20.43 23.01
CA LYS A 94 4.15 -20.80 22.06
C LYS A 94 4.19 -19.85 20.86
N ILE A 95 3.04 -19.49 20.30
CA ILE A 95 2.95 -18.54 19.18
C ILE A 95 3.48 -17.16 19.59
N GLN A 96 3.12 -16.67 20.78
CA GLN A 96 3.57 -15.38 21.30
C GLN A 96 5.09 -15.31 21.51
N GLN A 97 5.77 -16.45 21.74
CA GLN A 97 7.23 -16.51 21.87
C GLN A 97 7.96 -16.44 20.52
N VAL A 98 7.26 -16.58 19.39
CA VAL A 98 7.88 -16.48 18.05
C VAL A 98 8.34 -15.04 17.81
N LYS A 99 9.64 -14.84 17.57
CA LYS A 99 10.25 -13.52 17.35
C LYS A 99 9.48 -12.69 16.31
N GLY A 100 8.97 -11.53 16.71
CA GLY A 100 8.25 -10.58 15.85
C GLY A 100 6.73 -10.65 15.94
N VAL A 101 6.18 -11.65 16.65
CA VAL A 101 4.79 -11.64 17.10
C VAL A 101 4.66 -10.62 18.23
N LYS A 102 3.76 -9.66 18.08
CA LYS A 102 3.37 -8.70 19.11
C LYS A 102 2.22 -9.27 19.96
N ASN A 103 1.16 -9.72 19.30
CA ASN A 103 -0.01 -10.36 19.91
C ASN A 103 -0.48 -11.51 19.00
N ALA A 104 -1.30 -12.41 19.54
CA ALA A 104 -1.92 -13.49 18.79
C ALA A 104 -3.31 -13.79 19.34
N LEU A 105 -4.15 -14.37 18.49
CA LEU A 105 -5.50 -14.82 18.77
C LEU A 105 -5.68 -16.19 18.13
N ILE A 106 -6.23 -17.13 18.88
CA ILE A 106 -6.73 -18.40 18.35
C ILE A 106 -8.24 -18.34 18.38
N SER A 107 -8.88 -18.72 17.29
CA SER A 107 -10.33 -18.73 17.20
C SER A 107 -10.88 -19.93 16.45
N TYR A 108 -12.02 -20.43 16.92
CA TYR A 108 -12.84 -21.43 16.23
C TYR A 108 -14.15 -20.80 15.81
N GLY A 109 -14.50 -20.93 14.54
CA GLY A 109 -15.65 -20.26 13.94
C GLY A 109 -16.66 -21.25 13.39
N ILE A 110 -17.95 -20.95 13.57
CA ILE A 110 -19.05 -21.62 12.88
C ILE A 110 -20.11 -20.60 12.47
N ASP A 111 -20.70 -20.76 11.30
CA ASP A 111 -21.85 -19.99 10.87
C ASP A 111 -23.13 -20.69 11.34
N ASP A 112 -23.89 -20.03 12.21
CA ASP A 112 -25.17 -20.53 12.67
C ASP A 112 -26.11 -19.36 13.02
N LYS A 113 -27.30 -19.67 13.51
CA LYS A 113 -28.29 -18.71 13.99
C LYS A 113 -28.13 -18.51 15.48
N VAL A 114 -28.17 -17.25 15.88
CA VAL A 114 -28.35 -16.83 17.27
C VAL A 114 -29.82 -16.52 17.47
N TYR A 115 -30.39 -17.01 18.57
CA TYR A 115 -31.80 -16.86 18.89
C TYR A 115 -31.98 -16.02 20.15
N HIS A 116 -33.03 -15.20 20.17
CA HIS A 116 -33.48 -14.52 21.37
C HIS A 116 -35.01 -14.43 21.33
N LEU A 117 -35.68 -15.21 22.20
CA LEU A 117 -37.13 -15.31 22.22
C LEU A 117 -37.68 -15.68 20.82
N GLY A 118 -38.43 -14.76 20.19
CA GLY A 118 -38.96 -14.91 18.83
C GLY A 118 -38.07 -14.35 17.71
N GLN A 119 -36.94 -13.71 18.05
CA GLN A 119 -35.98 -13.18 17.08
C GLN A 119 -34.88 -14.19 16.79
N LYS A 120 -34.42 -14.21 15.54
CA LYS A 120 -33.26 -15.01 15.12
C LYS A 120 -32.47 -14.28 14.06
N SER A 121 -31.16 -14.43 14.09
CA SER A 121 -30.28 -13.89 13.06
C SER A 121 -29.11 -14.84 12.81
N SER A 122 -28.80 -15.07 11.54
CA SER A 122 -27.54 -15.72 11.17
C SER A 122 -26.36 -14.85 11.58
N ALA A 123 -25.32 -15.48 12.10
CA ALA A 123 -24.07 -14.85 12.48
C ALA A 123 -22.91 -15.86 12.45
N LYS A 124 -21.69 -15.35 12.29
CA LYS A 124 -20.49 -16.12 12.60
C LYS A 124 -20.31 -16.14 14.11
N ILE A 125 -20.38 -17.31 14.74
CA ILE A 125 -20.03 -17.48 16.15
C ILE A 125 -18.56 -17.86 16.23
N SER A 126 -17.78 -17.07 16.96
CA SER A 126 -16.34 -17.29 17.11
C SER A 126 -15.96 -17.48 18.59
N ALA A 127 -15.54 -18.69 18.92
CA ALA A 127 -14.90 -18.97 20.21
C ALA A 127 -13.44 -18.52 20.15
N ILE A 128 -12.99 -17.72 21.11
CA ILE A 128 -11.72 -16.97 21.01
C ILE A 128 -10.89 -17.03 22.28
N THR A 129 -9.57 -16.91 22.14
CA THR A 129 -8.66 -16.61 23.26
C THR A 129 -8.78 -15.14 23.71
N LYS A 130 -8.10 -14.81 24.82
CA LYS A 130 -8.01 -13.44 25.35
C LYS A 130 -7.46 -12.44 24.31
N ASN A 131 -7.68 -11.15 24.59
CA ASN A 131 -7.13 -9.99 23.85
C ASN A 131 -7.70 -9.76 22.43
N VAL A 132 -8.86 -10.32 22.10
CA VAL A 132 -9.50 -10.07 20.79
C VAL A 132 -9.74 -8.59 20.52
N ALA A 133 -10.13 -7.82 21.55
CA ALA A 133 -10.49 -6.42 21.39
C ALA A 133 -9.27 -5.57 20.99
N GLU A 134 -8.08 -5.89 21.52
CA GLU A 134 -6.83 -5.22 21.14
C GLU A 134 -6.40 -5.63 19.73
N VAL A 135 -6.43 -6.94 19.42
CA VAL A 135 -5.98 -7.48 18.13
C VAL A 135 -6.87 -6.96 16.99
N ARG A 136 -8.19 -6.95 17.16
CA ARG A 136 -9.18 -6.55 16.13
C ARG A 136 -9.68 -5.10 16.29
N ARG A 137 -9.12 -4.33 17.21
CA ARG A 137 -9.48 -2.92 17.49
C ARG A 137 -10.97 -2.68 17.66
N MET A 138 -11.59 -3.51 18.49
CA MET A 138 -13.01 -3.38 18.81
C MET A 138 -13.24 -2.18 19.71
N THR A 139 -14.34 -1.46 19.47
CA THR A 139 -14.82 -0.41 20.38
C THR A 139 -16.14 -0.88 20.97
N PHE A 140 -16.21 -0.98 22.30
CA PHE A 140 -17.45 -1.35 22.99
C PHE A 140 -18.38 -0.15 23.06
N ILE A 141 -19.59 -0.32 22.52
CA ILE A 141 -20.68 0.67 22.57
C ILE A 141 -21.47 0.51 23.87
N LYS A 142 -21.64 -0.75 24.32
CA LYS A 142 -22.31 -1.10 25.58
C LYS A 142 -21.54 -2.21 26.29
N GLY A 143 -21.63 -2.24 27.62
CA GLY A 143 -21.04 -3.29 28.45
C GLY A 143 -19.51 -3.19 28.55
N SER A 144 -18.85 -4.33 28.74
CA SER A 144 -17.40 -4.42 28.96
C SER A 144 -16.77 -5.61 28.24
N ASP A 145 -15.46 -5.54 27.98
CA ASP A 145 -14.65 -6.65 27.44
C ASP A 145 -14.48 -7.81 28.44
N PHE A 146 -13.96 -8.95 27.96
CA PHE A 146 -13.97 -10.21 28.70
C PHE A 146 -12.98 -10.08 29.85
N SER A 147 -13.42 -10.41 31.06
CA SER A 147 -12.50 -10.49 32.18
C SER A 147 -11.70 -11.79 32.12
N ASP A 148 -10.52 -11.81 32.74
CA ASP A 148 -9.73 -13.04 32.86
C ASP A 148 -10.51 -14.20 33.49
N LYS A 149 -11.41 -13.87 34.42
CA LYS A 149 -12.30 -14.83 35.10
C LYS A 149 -13.30 -15.45 34.16
N ASP A 150 -13.74 -14.76 33.11
CA ASP A 150 -14.73 -15.32 32.17
C ASP A 150 -14.14 -16.49 31.36
N PHE A 151 -12.84 -16.46 31.10
CA PHE A 151 -12.10 -17.57 30.48
C PHE A 151 -11.78 -18.68 31.50
N ILE A 152 -11.29 -18.31 32.69
CA ILE A 152 -10.88 -19.27 33.73
C ILE A 152 -12.09 -20.06 34.26
N ASP A 153 -13.18 -19.36 34.58
CA ASP A 153 -14.40 -19.96 35.13
C ASP A 153 -15.29 -20.56 34.03
N GLN A 154 -14.86 -20.50 32.76
CA GLN A 154 -15.61 -20.94 31.58
C GLN A 154 -17.06 -20.45 31.61
N LYS A 155 -17.25 -19.14 31.75
CA LYS A 155 -18.61 -18.58 31.80
C LYS A 155 -19.25 -18.59 30.43
N GLN A 156 -20.55 -18.87 30.38
CA GLN A 156 -21.35 -18.78 29.15
C GLN A 156 -21.75 -17.32 28.90
N VAL A 157 -20.78 -16.55 28.43
CA VAL A 157 -20.92 -15.12 28.13
C VAL A 157 -20.61 -14.84 26.66
N ILE A 158 -21.22 -13.79 26.11
CA ILE A 158 -21.12 -13.46 24.67
C ILE A 158 -21.02 -11.96 24.42
N TYR A 159 -20.23 -11.60 23.41
CA TYR A 159 -20.25 -10.29 22.76
C TYR A 159 -20.91 -10.36 21.41
N LEU A 160 -21.73 -9.35 21.13
CA LEU A 160 -22.44 -9.22 19.88
C LEU A 160 -21.91 -8.00 19.14
N GLU A 161 -21.63 -8.17 17.85
CA GLU A 161 -21.43 -7.02 16.97
C GLU A 161 -22.75 -6.24 16.87
N LYS A 162 -22.65 -4.92 16.70
CA LYS A 162 -23.79 -3.99 16.68
C LYS A 162 -24.93 -4.42 15.76
N SER A 163 -24.66 -4.80 14.51
CA SER A 163 -25.69 -5.22 13.55
C SER A 163 -26.40 -6.51 13.97
N LEU A 164 -25.69 -7.44 14.63
CA LEU A 164 -26.28 -8.64 15.22
C LEU A 164 -27.13 -8.29 16.43
N TYR A 165 -26.62 -7.43 17.32
CA TYR A 165 -27.34 -6.97 18.50
C TYR A 165 -28.66 -6.28 18.12
N GLU A 166 -28.64 -5.35 17.15
CA GLU A 166 -29.83 -4.63 16.68
C GLU A 166 -30.87 -5.57 16.05
N SER A 167 -30.42 -6.65 15.41
CA SER A 167 -31.31 -7.67 14.84
C SER A 167 -32.00 -8.52 15.91
N LEU A 168 -31.32 -8.79 17.02
CA LEU A 168 -31.85 -9.62 18.12
C LEU A 168 -32.65 -8.79 19.14
N PHE A 169 -32.29 -7.52 19.33
CA PHE A 169 -32.84 -6.61 20.32
C PHE A 169 -33.31 -5.28 19.69
N PRO A 170 -34.26 -5.28 18.73
CA PRO A 170 -34.64 -4.08 17.97
C PRO A 170 -35.28 -2.96 18.80
N LYS A 171 -35.84 -3.29 19.97
CA LYS A 171 -36.53 -2.34 20.86
C LYS A 171 -36.20 -2.53 22.34
N ASP A 172 -35.20 -3.36 22.65
CA ASP A 172 -34.95 -3.84 24.01
C ASP A 172 -33.48 -3.64 24.41
N ASP A 173 -33.22 -3.50 25.71
CA ASP A 173 -31.86 -3.53 26.23
C ASP A 173 -31.46 -4.99 26.48
N GLY A 174 -30.64 -5.50 25.57
CA GLY A 174 -30.16 -6.88 25.56
C GLY A 174 -29.01 -7.15 26.52
N LEU A 175 -28.42 -6.12 27.12
CA LEU A 175 -27.32 -6.30 28.07
C LEU A 175 -27.78 -7.07 29.31
N GLY A 176 -27.04 -8.10 29.70
CA GLY A 176 -27.38 -9.00 30.80
C GLY A 176 -28.44 -10.04 30.48
N LYS A 177 -29.10 -9.98 29.32
CA LYS A 177 -30.06 -10.98 28.85
C LYS A 177 -29.34 -12.15 28.21
N PHE A 178 -30.09 -13.23 27.99
CA PHE A 178 -29.58 -14.44 27.36
C PHE A 178 -29.95 -14.50 25.88
N VAL A 179 -29.00 -14.94 25.07
CA VAL A 179 -29.23 -15.41 23.70
C VAL A 179 -28.88 -16.89 23.65
N GLU A 180 -29.53 -17.62 22.76
CA GLU A 180 -29.29 -19.04 22.57
C GLU A 180 -28.44 -19.26 21.32
N VAL A 181 -27.38 -20.04 21.46
CA VAL A 181 -26.47 -20.46 20.39
C VAL A 181 -26.39 -21.98 20.44
N MET A 182 -26.86 -22.66 19.39
CA MET A 182 -26.87 -24.13 19.33
C MET A 182 -27.45 -24.80 20.59
N GLY A 183 -28.59 -24.32 21.10
CA GLY A 183 -29.22 -24.87 22.30
C GLY A 183 -28.62 -24.42 23.63
N ASN A 184 -27.51 -23.67 23.62
CA ASN A 184 -26.82 -23.23 24.82
C ASN A 184 -27.10 -21.75 25.13
N PRO A 185 -27.48 -21.40 26.38
CA PRO A 185 -27.74 -20.01 26.75
C PRO A 185 -26.43 -19.26 27.04
N PHE A 186 -26.25 -18.10 26.41
CA PHE A 186 -25.14 -17.19 26.66
C PHE A 186 -25.64 -15.83 27.12
N ARG A 187 -25.06 -15.32 28.21
CA ARG A 187 -25.40 -13.99 28.73
C ARG A 187 -24.66 -12.91 27.94
N VAL A 188 -25.40 -11.99 27.34
CA VAL A 188 -24.85 -10.83 26.62
C VAL A 188 -24.22 -9.88 27.62
N ILE A 189 -22.93 -9.61 27.47
CA ILE A 189 -22.17 -8.75 28.41
C ILE A 189 -21.53 -7.54 27.74
N GLY A 190 -21.58 -7.47 26.41
CA GLY A 190 -21.04 -6.34 25.66
C GLY A 190 -21.52 -6.33 24.23
N VAL A 191 -21.55 -5.12 23.68
CA VAL A 191 -21.86 -4.85 22.28
C VAL A 191 -20.72 -4.03 21.71
N PHE A 192 -20.15 -4.45 20.60
CA PHE A 192 -19.00 -3.78 19.99
C PHE A 192 -19.25 -3.43 18.53
N GLU A 193 -18.45 -2.50 18.04
CA GLU A 193 -18.35 -2.12 16.63
C GLU A 193 -16.88 -2.25 16.21
N SER A 194 -16.65 -2.85 15.04
CA SER A 194 -15.30 -3.04 14.52
C SER A 194 -14.87 -1.82 13.70
N LYS A 195 -13.73 -1.22 14.06
CA LYS A 195 -13.11 -0.14 13.26
C LYS A 195 -12.48 -0.65 11.95
N GLU A 196 -12.36 -1.96 11.76
CA GLU A 196 -11.85 -2.54 10.51
C GLU A 196 -12.82 -2.39 9.34
N GLN A 197 -14.09 -2.12 9.63
CA GLN A 197 -15.14 -1.84 8.66
C GLN A 197 -15.21 -0.33 8.38
N SER A 198 -14.18 0.23 7.73
CA SER A 198 -14.19 1.59 7.16
C SER A 198 -13.92 1.54 5.64
N GLY A 199 -14.67 0.70 4.94
CA GLY A 199 -14.72 0.60 3.47
C GLY A 199 -16.16 0.44 2.94
N LEU A 200 -16.35 0.27 1.62
CA LEU A 200 -17.68 0.19 0.99
C LEU A 200 -18.52 -1.02 1.45
N THR A 201 -17.92 -2.00 2.13
CA THR A 201 -18.56 -3.22 2.70
C THR A 201 -18.78 -3.14 4.22
N SER A 202 -18.72 -1.95 4.81
CA SER A 202 -18.84 -1.76 6.26
C SER A 202 -20.27 -2.06 6.74
N GLY A 203 -20.41 -2.93 7.75
CA GLY A 203 -21.65 -3.11 8.51
C GLY A 203 -22.54 -4.31 8.15
N THR A 204 -22.07 -5.29 7.37
CA THR A 204 -22.89 -6.46 7.00
C THR A 204 -22.50 -7.78 7.66
N GLU A 205 -21.31 -7.89 8.25
CA GLU A 205 -20.87 -9.14 8.86
C GLU A 205 -21.29 -9.22 10.33
N LYS A 206 -22.37 -9.97 10.56
CA LYS A 206 -22.89 -10.28 11.89
C LYS A 206 -21.99 -11.32 12.55
N ILE A 207 -21.31 -10.93 13.63
CA ILE A 207 -20.39 -11.80 14.35
C ILE A 207 -20.67 -11.75 15.86
N ALA A 208 -20.49 -12.89 16.51
CA ALA A 208 -20.55 -13.05 17.94
C ALA A 208 -19.26 -13.69 18.47
N TYR A 209 -18.81 -13.24 19.64
CA TYR A 209 -17.62 -13.81 20.30
C TYR A 209 -17.99 -14.46 21.63
N ILE A 210 -17.45 -15.65 21.87
CA ILE A 210 -17.57 -16.39 23.13
C ILE A 210 -16.18 -16.83 23.62
N PRO A 211 -15.99 -17.10 24.91
CA PRO A 211 -14.72 -17.64 25.42
C PRO A 211 -14.34 -18.96 24.72
N LEU A 212 -13.05 -19.17 24.44
CA LEU A 212 -12.54 -20.31 23.65
C LEU A 212 -13.10 -21.67 24.09
N HIS A 213 -13.07 -21.95 25.39
CA HIS A 213 -13.49 -23.23 25.96
C HIS A 213 -14.99 -23.50 25.79
N GLN A 214 -15.81 -22.49 25.46
CA GLN A 214 -17.22 -22.67 25.13
C GLN A 214 -17.44 -23.35 23.77
N TRP A 215 -16.41 -23.45 22.93
CA TRP A 215 -16.46 -24.17 21.67
C TRP A 215 -16.97 -25.61 21.83
N TYR A 216 -16.47 -26.31 22.86
CA TYR A 216 -16.88 -27.68 23.17
C TYR A 216 -18.36 -27.79 23.52
N ASN A 217 -18.90 -26.79 24.23
CA ASN A 217 -20.29 -26.77 24.67
C ASN A 217 -21.26 -26.55 23.50
N ILE A 218 -20.87 -25.77 22.48
CA ILE A 218 -21.75 -25.47 21.34
C ILE A 218 -21.65 -26.49 20.20
N ASN A 219 -20.45 -27.01 19.91
CA ASN A 219 -20.25 -27.78 18.68
C ASN A 219 -19.93 -29.26 18.93
N GLY A 220 -19.35 -29.63 20.09
CA GLY A 220 -18.98 -31.02 20.39
C GLY A 220 -17.99 -31.68 19.41
N VAL A 221 -17.55 -30.97 18.36
CA VAL A 221 -16.62 -31.44 17.34
C VAL A 221 -15.18 -31.33 17.85
N VAL A 222 -14.51 -32.48 17.91
CA VAL A 222 -13.13 -32.62 18.39
C VAL A 222 -12.11 -32.14 17.35
N ASP A 223 -12.39 -32.30 16.04
CA ASP A 223 -11.49 -31.93 14.93
C ASP A 223 -11.82 -30.58 14.29
N ALA A 224 -12.13 -29.59 15.13
CA ALA A 224 -12.40 -28.25 14.66
C ALA A 224 -11.12 -27.61 14.08
N THR A 225 -11.26 -26.84 13.00
CA THR A 225 -10.13 -26.15 12.39
C THR A 225 -9.94 -24.77 13.03
N PRO A 226 -8.82 -24.51 13.71
CA PRO A 226 -8.55 -23.18 14.25
C PRO A 226 -8.17 -22.21 13.13
N GLU A 227 -8.56 -20.96 13.33
CA GLU A 227 -8.00 -19.79 12.68
C GLU A 227 -7.07 -19.10 13.69
N ILE A 228 -5.85 -18.80 13.26
CA ILE A 228 -4.86 -18.11 14.10
C ILE A 228 -4.61 -16.74 13.49
N THR A 229 -4.92 -15.69 14.23
CA THR A 229 -4.56 -14.32 13.84
C THR A 229 -3.31 -13.92 14.61
N ILE A 230 -2.27 -13.49 13.91
CA ILE A 230 -1.07 -12.92 14.56
C ILE A 230 -0.97 -11.44 14.26
N GLN A 231 -0.45 -10.67 15.20
CA GLN A 231 -0.15 -9.25 15.06
C GLN A 231 1.36 -9.03 15.06
N THR A 232 1.88 -8.16 14.19
CA THR A 232 3.29 -7.74 14.17
C THR A 232 3.46 -6.25 14.47
N TYR A 233 4.68 -5.83 14.82
CA TYR A 233 4.99 -4.41 15.02
C TYR A 233 4.95 -3.61 13.71
N ARG A 234 5.38 -4.23 12.60
CA ARG A 234 5.42 -3.63 11.25
C ARG A 234 4.72 -4.52 10.25
N ALA A 235 4.05 -3.91 9.28
CA ALA A 235 3.39 -4.64 8.19
C ALA A 235 4.36 -5.52 7.37
N ASP A 236 5.61 -5.05 7.20
CA ASP A 236 6.66 -5.79 6.48
C ASP A 236 7.00 -7.14 7.14
N ASP A 237 6.81 -7.24 8.46
CA ASP A 237 7.11 -8.44 9.23
C ASP A 237 5.99 -9.50 9.15
N LEU A 238 4.78 -9.13 8.69
CA LEU A 238 3.61 -10.03 8.69
C LEU A 238 3.91 -11.34 7.99
N LYS A 239 4.47 -11.28 6.78
CA LYS A 239 4.78 -12.46 5.97
C LYS A 239 5.87 -13.35 6.60
N PRO A 240 7.08 -12.85 6.92
CA PRO A 240 8.13 -13.70 7.47
C PRO A 240 7.78 -14.23 8.87
N VAL A 241 6.99 -13.49 9.67
CA VAL A 241 6.49 -13.98 10.96
C VAL A 241 5.41 -15.05 10.74
N ALA A 242 4.41 -14.79 9.89
CA ALA A 242 3.34 -15.77 9.61
C ALA A 242 3.89 -17.08 9.08
N LYS A 243 4.90 -17.03 8.21
CA LYS A 243 5.59 -18.22 7.72
C LYS A 243 6.25 -18.99 8.87
N ARG A 244 6.99 -18.32 9.76
CA ARG A 244 7.64 -18.97 10.92
C ARG A 244 6.63 -19.60 11.87
N VAL A 245 5.52 -18.91 12.14
CA VAL A 245 4.43 -19.46 12.96
C VAL A 245 3.80 -20.67 12.26
N SER A 246 3.52 -20.57 10.95
CA SER A 246 2.97 -21.69 10.17
C SER A 246 3.90 -22.90 10.17
N ASP A 247 5.21 -22.69 9.95
CA ASP A 247 6.23 -23.74 9.97
C ASP A 247 6.31 -24.41 11.35
N MET A 248 6.23 -23.64 12.43
CA MET A 248 6.18 -24.16 13.81
C MET A 248 4.93 -25.01 14.05
N LEU A 249 3.74 -24.51 13.68
CA LEU A 249 2.48 -25.26 13.85
C LEU A 249 2.49 -26.54 13.00
N ASN A 250 3.04 -26.48 11.79
CA ASN A 250 3.15 -27.61 10.88
C ASN A 250 4.10 -28.73 11.36
N GLN A 251 4.99 -28.46 12.33
CA GLN A 251 5.82 -29.49 12.96
C GLN A 251 5.05 -30.32 13.99
N THR A 252 3.96 -29.78 14.52
CA THR A 252 3.20 -30.41 15.62
C THR A 252 2.00 -31.23 15.10
N ILE A 253 1.52 -30.94 13.88
CA ILE A 253 0.39 -31.66 13.29
C ILE A 253 0.81 -33.02 12.69
N PRO A 254 -0.10 -34.01 12.70
CA PRO A 254 0.09 -35.25 11.94
C PRO A 254 0.28 -34.99 10.44
N LYS A 255 1.10 -35.82 9.79
CA LYS A 255 1.32 -35.75 8.34
C LYS A 255 -0.01 -35.95 7.59
N SER A 256 -0.40 -34.96 6.79
CA SER A 256 -1.63 -35.00 5.99
C SER A 256 -1.48 -34.21 4.68
N ASP A 257 -2.55 -34.13 3.88
CA ASP A 257 -2.65 -33.24 2.71
C ASP A 257 -3.06 -31.80 3.09
N TYR A 258 -3.06 -31.48 4.39
CA TYR A 258 -3.39 -30.18 4.94
C TYR A 258 -2.18 -29.57 5.65
N MET A 259 -2.18 -28.25 5.78
CA MET A 259 -1.16 -27.50 6.53
C MET A 259 -1.74 -26.18 7.04
N PHE A 260 -1.09 -25.63 8.06
CA PHE A 260 -1.22 -24.24 8.41
C PHE A 260 -0.49 -23.37 7.40
N GLY A 261 -1.12 -22.27 7.02
CA GLY A 261 -0.49 -21.21 6.27
C GLY A 261 -1.41 -20.06 5.96
N VAL A 262 -0.90 -19.10 5.21
CA VAL A 262 -1.67 -17.94 4.74
C VAL A 262 -2.26 -18.27 3.38
N MET A 263 -3.58 -18.26 3.24
CA MET A 263 -4.24 -18.52 1.96
C MET A 263 -3.82 -17.52 0.90
N ASN A 264 -3.67 -18.00 -0.33
CA ASN A 264 -3.48 -17.16 -1.53
C ASN A 264 -2.29 -16.19 -1.46
N LEU A 265 -1.31 -16.38 -0.58
CA LEU A 265 -0.18 -15.45 -0.41
C LEU A 265 0.59 -15.22 -1.72
N LYS A 266 0.77 -16.27 -2.51
CA LYS A 266 1.47 -16.21 -3.81
C LYS A 266 0.62 -15.57 -4.91
N GLU A 267 -0.69 -15.79 -4.89
CA GLU A 267 -1.60 -15.14 -5.84
C GLU A 267 -1.69 -13.65 -5.54
N PHE A 268 -1.71 -13.28 -4.26
CA PHE A 268 -1.58 -11.90 -3.81
C PHE A 268 -0.26 -11.26 -4.28
N GLU A 269 0.87 -11.96 -4.17
CA GLU A 269 2.16 -11.47 -4.71
C GLU A 269 2.09 -11.23 -6.21
N ARG A 270 1.49 -12.16 -6.96
CA ARG A 270 1.28 -11.97 -8.40
C ARG A 270 0.39 -10.77 -8.71
N GLN A 271 -0.67 -10.55 -7.93
CA GLN A 271 -1.54 -9.39 -8.10
C GLN A 271 -0.79 -8.09 -7.82
N LEU A 272 -0.02 -8.00 -6.73
CA LEU A 272 0.84 -6.84 -6.47
C LEU A 272 1.88 -6.62 -7.57
N ASP A 273 2.53 -7.68 -8.04
CA ASP A 273 3.51 -7.58 -9.13
C ASP A 273 2.86 -7.11 -10.44
N ASN A 274 1.65 -7.60 -10.74
CA ASN A 274 0.90 -7.18 -11.92
C ASN A 274 0.44 -5.71 -11.80
N LEU A 275 -0.01 -5.28 -10.62
CA LEU A 275 -0.33 -3.88 -10.33
C LEU A 275 0.91 -3.00 -10.50
N ASN A 276 2.05 -3.40 -9.93
CA ASN A 276 3.31 -2.67 -10.06
C ASN A 276 3.77 -2.58 -11.53
N LYS A 277 3.64 -3.66 -12.31
CA LYS A 277 3.94 -3.65 -13.75
C LYS A 277 3.00 -2.72 -14.52
N SER A 278 1.69 -2.78 -14.24
CA SER A 278 0.70 -1.91 -14.89
C SER A 278 0.97 -0.43 -14.57
N ASN A 279 1.24 -0.13 -13.30
CA ASN A 279 1.63 1.19 -12.83
C ASN A 279 2.93 1.68 -13.49
N PHE A 280 3.92 0.81 -13.66
CA PHE A 280 5.16 1.14 -14.38
C PHE A 280 4.89 1.51 -15.84
N VAL A 281 4.02 0.76 -16.54
CA VAL A 281 3.64 1.07 -17.93
C VAL A 281 2.93 2.42 -18.02
N LEU A 282 2.01 2.71 -17.09
CA LEU A 282 1.32 4.00 -17.02
C LEU A 282 2.33 5.15 -16.82
N LEU A 283 3.26 5.00 -15.87
CA LEU A 283 4.32 5.97 -15.61
C LEU A 283 5.23 6.17 -16.82
N ALA A 284 5.63 5.09 -17.49
CA ALA A 284 6.43 5.15 -18.71
C ALA A 284 5.70 5.91 -19.83
N GLY A 285 4.39 5.70 -19.98
CA GLY A 285 3.56 6.41 -20.94
C GLY A 285 3.51 7.92 -20.66
N ILE A 286 3.20 8.30 -19.42
CA ILE A 286 3.12 9.71 -19.00
C ILE A 286 4.50 10.38 -19.10
N ALA A 287 5.56 9.69 -18.69
CA ALA A 287 6.93 10.18 -18.80
C ALA A 287 7.33 10.38 -20.27
N SER A 288 6.96 9.47 -21.17
CA SER A 288 7.26 9.57 -22.60
C SER A 288 6.56 10.77 -23.25
N ILE A 289 5.27 10.99 -22.95
CA ILE A 289 4.51 12.13 -23.47
C ILE A 289 5.10 13.44 -22.91
N SER A 290 5.40 13.47 -21.62
CA SER A 290 6.00 14.64 -20.95
C SER A 290 7.38 14.98 -21.52
N LEU A 291 8.20 13.96 -21.79
CA LEU A 291 9.50 14.06 -22.43
C LEU A 291 9.40 14.69 -23.81
N ILE A 292 8.44 14.25 -24.63
CA ILE A 292 8.25 14.79 -25.99
C ILE A 292 7.77 16.23 -25.94
N VAL A 293 6.72 16.52 -25.16
CA VAL A 293 6.12 17.87 -25.11
C VAL A 293 7.09 18.88 -24.49
N GLY A 294 7.67 18.55 -23.33
CA GLY A 294 8.65 19.41 -22.67
C GLY A 294 9.94 19.55 -23.47
N GLY A 295 10.41 18.46 -24.06
CA GLY A 295 11.62 18.43 -24.89
C GLY A 295 11.51 19.28 -26.16
N ILE A 296 10.41 19.15 -26.91
CA ILE A 296 10.15 19.98 -28.10
C ILE A 296 10.09 21.46 -27.72
N GLY A 297 9.47 21.79 -26.58
CA GLY A 297 9.44 23.15 -26.05
C GLY A 297 10.85 23.72 -25.82
N VAL A 298 11.71 22.97 -25.13
CA VAL A 298 13.12 23.33 -24.92
C VAL A 298 13.85 23.50 -26.24
N MET A 299 13.71 22.55 -27.17
CA MET A 299 14.38 22.59 -28.47
C MET A 299 14.00 23.85 -29.27
N ASN A 300 12.70 24.15 -29.37
CA ASN A 300 12.22 25.31 -30.14
C ASN A 300 12.74 26.62 -29.56
N ILE A 301 12.68 26.76 -28.24
CA ILE A 301 13.17 27.97 -27.58
C ILE A 301 14.69 28.11 -27.70
N MET A 302 15.42 27.00 -27.62
CA MET A 302 16.87 27.02 -27.85
C MET A 302 17.20 27.38 -29.30
N LEU A 303 16.43 26.91 -30.30
CA LEU A 303 16.62 27.32 -31.70
C LEU A 303 16.42 28.82 -31.90
N VAL A 304 15.38 29.39 -31.29
CA VAL A 304 15.11 30.85 -31.32
C VAL A 304 16.24 31.62 -30.61
N SER A 305 16.72 31.10 -29.47
CA SER A 305 17.82 31.73 -28.72
C SER A 305 19.14 31.72 -29.50
N VAL A 306 19.39 30.68 -30.31
CA VAL A 306 20.53 30.64 -31.23
C VAL A 306 20.39 31.70 -32.32
N THR A 307 19.20 31.90 -32.89
CA THR A 307 18.98 32.92 -33.91
C THR A 307 19.14 34.34 -33.37
N GLU A 308 18.64 34.61 -32.16
CA GLU A 308 18.79 35.93 -31.52
C GLU A 308 20.24 36.23 -31.13
N ARG A 309 21.00 35.21 -30.73
CA ARG A 309 22.42 35.35 -30.35
C ARG A 309 23.39 35.10 -31.50
N THR A 310 22.92 35.05 -32.75
CA THR A 310 23.75 34.73 -33.92
C THR A 310 24.97 35.64 -34.00
N ARG A 311 24.79 36.96 -33.88
CA ARG A 311 25.87 37.95 -33.93
C ARG A 311 26.88 37.79 -32.78
N GLU A 312 26.41 37.53 -31.56
CA GLU A 312 27.28 37.28 -30.40
C GLU A 312 28.15 36.02 -30.60
N ILE A 313 27.55 34.95 -31.11
CA ILE A 313 28.26 33.69 -31.43
C ILE A 313 29.30 33.94 -32.54
N GLY A 314 28.95 34.74 -33.55
CA GLY A 314 29.84 35.15 -34.64
C GLY A 314 31.08 35.89 -34.13
N ILE A 315 30.90 36.87 -33.24
CA ILE A 315 32.00 37.61 -32.60
C ILE A 315 32.91 36.66 -31.81
N LYS A 316 32.34 35.78 -30.98
CA LYS A 316 33.13 34.80 -30.20
C LYS A 316 33.96 33.89 -31.09
N LYS A 317 33.41 33.43 -32.21
CA LYS A 317 34.14 32.59 -33.18
C LYS A 317 35.20 33.37 -33.95
N ALA A 318 34.94 34.62 -34.31
CA ALA A 318 35.93 35.49 -34.94
C ALA A 318 37.13 35.76 -34.02
N LEU A 319 36.90 35.80 -32.70
CA LEU A 319 37.93 35.88 -31.66
C LEU A 319 38.61 34.52 -31.35
N GLY A 320 38.26 33.44 -32.06
CA GLY A 320 38.93 32.14 -31.96
C GLY A 320 38.23 31.08 -31.10
N ALA A 321 36.97 31.28 -30.67
CA ALA A 321 36.23 30.26 -29.93
C ALA A 321 36.05 28.96 -30.73
N ARG A 322 36.51 27.83 -30.18
CA ARG A 322 36.35 26.51 -30.81
C ARG A 322 34.88 26.08 -30.83
N ARG A 323 34.46 25.34 -31.88
CA ARG A 323 33.09 24.79 -32.00
C ARG A 323 32.62 24.03 -30.75
N LYS A 324 33.52 23.25 -30.13
CA LYS A 324 33.23 22.49 -28.89
C LYS A 324 32.87 23.39 -27.71
N LEU A 325 33.42 24.60 -27.63
CA LEU A 325 33.13 25.54 -26.54
C LEU A 325 31.69 26.06 -26.66
N ILE A 326 31.30 26.51 -27.87
CA ILE A 326 29.93 26.96 -28.15
C ILE A 326 28.92 25.83 -27.95
N LEU A 327 29.22 24.62 -28.44
CA LEU A 327 28.38 23.44 -28.23
C LEU A 327 28.15 23.19 -26.72
N LYS A 328 29.21 23.18 -25.93
CA LYS A 328 29.14 22.93 -24.48
C LYS A 328 28.34 24.03 -23.77
N GLN A 329 28.51 25.29 -24.14
CA GLN A 329 27.78 26.41 -23.55
C GLN A 329 26.25 26.23 -23.72
N PHE A 330 25.79 26.04 -24.96
CA PHE A 330 24.36 25.88 -25.25
C PHE A 330 23.78 24.59 -24.66
N LEU A 331 24.57 23.50 -24.62
CA LEU A 331 24.13 22.25 -24.00
C LEU A 331 23.97 22.39 -22.47
N ILE A 332 24.91 23.07 -21.80
CA ILE A 332 24.81 23.38 -20.37
C ILE A 332 23.61 24.28 -20.09
N GLU A 333 23.36 25.28 -20.94
CA GLU A 333 22.19 26.15 -20.82
C GLU A 333 20.87 25.38 -20.90
N ALA A 334 20.76 24.44 -21.86
CA ALA A 334 19.59 23.56 -21.96
C ALA A 334 19.43 22.69 -20.72
N VAL A 335 20.51 22.04 -20.24
CA VAL A 335 20.46 21.15 -19.07
C VAL A 335 20.13 21.92 -17.78
N ILE A 336 20.67 23.13 -17.60
CA ILE A 336 20.34 23.97 -16.45
C ILE A 336 18.86 24.37 -16.50
N LEU A 337 18.35 24.76 -17.67
CA LEU A 337 16.94 25.12 -17.83
C LEU A 337 16.02 23.93 -17.50
N THR A 338 16.34 22.74 -17.98
CA THR A 338 15.54 21.54 -17.69
C THR A 338 15.67 21.09 -16.24
N LEU A 339 16.84 21.21 -15.62
CA LEU A 339 17.04 20.91 -14.20
C LEU A 339 16.26 21.88 -13.29
N LEU A 340 16.28 23.18 -13.59
CA LEU A 340 15.51 24.18 -12.83
C LEU A 340 14.00 23.89 -12.94
N GLY A 341 13.51 23.63 -14.16
CA GLY A 341 12.13 23.20 -14.37
C GLY A 341 11.82 21.89 -13.63
N GLY A 342 12.76 20.95 -13.61
CA GLY A 342 12.66 19.68 -12.89
C GLY A 342 12.57 19.84 -11.39
N VAL A 343 13.42 20.68 -10.77
CA VAL A 343 13.38 20.95 -9.33
C VAL A 343 12.06 21.60 -8.93
N ILE A 344 11.60 22.59 -9.70
CA ILE A 344 10.31 23.24 -9.46
C ILE A 344 9.16 22.23 -9.66
N GLY A 345 9.25 21.38 -10.68
CA GLY A 345 8.31 20.29 -10.92
C GLY A 345 8.27 19.27 -9.78
N VAL A 346 9.41 18.92 -9.20
CA VAL A 346 9.48 18.02 -8.05
C VAL A 346 8.77 18.65 -6.84
N ILE A 347 9.03 19.92 -6.57
CA ILE A 347 8.39 20.65 -5.46
C ILE A 347 6.87 20.74 -5.69
N SER A 348 6.42 21.11 -6.89
CA SER A 348 4.99 21.20 -7.20
C SER A 348 4.31 19.82 -7.17
N GLY A 349 5.02 18.77 -7.61
CA GLY A 349 4.60 17.37 -7.53
C GLY A 349 4.46 16.88 -6.09
N MET A 350 5.38 17.25 -5.19
CA MET A 350 5.28 16.92 -3.77
C MET A 350 4.05 17.57 -3.14
N VAL A 351 3.82 18.87 -3.41
CA VAL A 351 2.67 19.61 -2.88
C VAL A 351 1.35 19.04 -3.40
N SER A 352 1.22 18.85 -4.71
CA SER A 352 0.02 18.27 -5.32
C SER A 352 -0.21 16.83 -4.88
N GLY A 353 0.84 16.00 -4.81
CA GLY A 353 0.76 14.64 -4.29
C GLY A 353 0.29 14.58 -2.83
N LEU A 354 0.77 15.49 -1.98
CA LEU A 354 0.31 15.60 -0.59
C LEU A 354 -1.17 15.97 -0.50
N ILE A 355 -1.63 16.93 -1.31
CA ILE A 355 -3.04 17.35 -1.35
C ILE A 355 -3.92 16.18 -1.79
N ILE A 356 -3.57 15.50 -2.89
CA ILE A 356 -4.38 14.41 -3.45
C ILE A 356 -4.41 13.21 -2.50
N THR A 357 -3.26 12.78 -1.97
CA THR A 357 -3.21 11.63 -1.05
C THR A 357 -4.00 11.89 0.24
N ARG A 358 -3.96 13.11 0.79
CA ARG A 358 -4.80 13.47 1.93
C ARG A 358 -6.29 13.46 1.61
N SER A 359 -6.69 13.99 0.47
CA SER A 359 -8.10 13.98 0.05
C SER A 359 -8.64 12.56 -0.18
N LEU A 360 -7.77 11.61 -0.52
CA LEU A 360 -8.10 10.20 -0.70
C LEU A 360 -7.90 9.36 0.57
N GLU A 361 -7.49 9.97 1.68
CA GLU A 361 -7.11 9.28 2.94
C GLU A 361 -6.00 8.23 2.77
N TYR A 362 -5.17 8.37 1.72
CA TYR A 362 -4.04 7.47 1.46
C TYR A 362 -2.80 7.93 2.24
N PRO A 363 -1.95 6.99 2.70
CA PRO A 363 -0.68 7.36 3.29
C PRO A 363 0.18 8.08 2.26
N TYR A 364 0.65 9.27 2.60
CA TYR A 364 1.58 10.01 1.74
C TYR A 364 2.99 9.40 1.86
N ILE A 365 3.50 8.88 0.74
CA ILE A 365 4.81 8.25 0.68
C ILE A 365 5.61 8.89 -0.44
N LEU A 366 6.69 9.55 -0.05
CA LEU A 366 7.64 10.13 -0.99
C LEU A 366 8.76 9.14 -1.27
N SER A 367 8.82 8.64 -2.51
CA SER A 367 9.90 7.76 -2.95
C SER A 367 11.12 8.57 -3.39
N LEU A 368 12.25 8.42 -2.68
CA LEU A 368 13.55 8.97 -3.07
C LEU A 368 13.96 8.53 -4.48
N PHE A 369 13.61 7.29 -4.86
CA PHE A 369 13.85 6.76 -6.20
C PHE A 369 13.13 7.58 -7.27
N SER A 370 11.86 7.96 -7.02
CA SER A 370 11.08 8.80 -7.94
C SER A 370 11.73 10.17 -8.17
N VAL A 371 12.20 10.82 -7.09
CA VAL A 371 12.90 12.12 -7.18
C VAL A 371 14.18 12.02 -8.00
N VAL A 372 15.03 11.04 -7.69
CA VAL A 372 16.30 10.84 -8.43
C VAL A 372 16.04 10.51 -9.90
N LEU A 373 15.05 9.64 -10.17
CA LEU A 373 14.67 9.26 -11.52
C LEU A 373 14.17 10.47 -12.31
N SER A 374 13.29 11.30 -11.72
CA SER A 374 12.78 12.52 -12.35
C SER A 374 13.89 13.53 -12.69
N LEU A 375 14.85 13.74 -11.78
CA LEU A 375 15.99 14.64 -12.04
C LEU A 375 16.93 14.07 -13.12
N ALA A 376 17.17 12.75 -13.11
CA ALA A 376 17.93 12.09 -14.16
C ALA A 376 17.24 12.26 -15.54
N PHE A 377 15.91 12.13 -15.57
CA PHE A 377 15.12 12.39 -16.78
C PHE A 377 15.26 13.84 -17.26
N CYS A 378 15.30 14.83 -16.37
CA CYS A 378 15.52 16.24 -16.74
C CYS A 378 16.87 16.45 -17.43
N CYS A 379 17.93 15.79 -16.95
CA CYS A 379 19.23 15.81 -17.60
C CYS A 379 19.18 15.20 -19.01
N ILE A 380 18.51 14.06 -19.16
CA ILE A 380 18.37 13.39 -20.46
C ILE A 380 17.59 14.29 -21.45
N ILE A 381 16.48 14.89 -21.02
CA ILE A 381 15.70 15.83 -21.83
C ILE A 381 16.58 16.99 -22.31
N GLY A 382 17.29 17.64 -21.38
CA GLY A 382 18.14 18.78 -21.69
C GLY A 382 19.27 18.43 -22.67
N ILE A 383 19.86 17.24 -22.54
CA ILE A 383 20.89 16.77 -23.47
C ILE A 383 20.29 16.49 -24.85
N VAL A 384 19.25 15.65 -24.94
CA VAL A 384 18.69 15.17 -26.21
C VAL A 384 18.12 16.34 -27.03
N PHE A 385 17.30 17.17 -26.40
CA PHE A 385 16.62 18.27 -27.10
C PHE A 385 17.46 19.55 -27.19
N GLY A 386 18.47 19.71 -26.33
CA GLY A 386 19.46 20.80 -26.43
C GLY A 386 20.55 20.54 -27.47
N LEU A 387 20.79 19.28 -27.85
CA LEU A 387 21.90 18.91 -28.75
C LEU A 387 21.74 19.50 -30.15
N LEU A 388 20.55 19.40 -30.76
CA LEU A 388 20.31 19.93 -32.11
C LEU A 388 20.55 21.46 -32.20
N PRO A 389 19.95 22.30 -31.34
CA PRO A 389 20.25 23.73 -31.28
C PRO A 389 21.74 24.02 -31.03
N ALA A 390 22.35 23.31 -30.08
CA ALA A 390 23.76 23.52 -29.73
C ALA A 390 24.69 23.19 -30.92
N ILE A 391 24.38 22.13 -31.67
CA ILE A 391 25.11 21.79 -32.90
C ILE A 391 24.93 22.92 -33.93
N LYS A 392 23.71 23.42 -34.13
CA LYS A 392 23.42 24.52 -35.06
C LYS A 392 24.24 25.77 -34.72
N ALA A 393 24.26 26.19 -33.45
CA ALA A 393 25.07 27.29 -32.95
C ALA A 393 26.57 27.08 -33.20
N SER A 394 27.06 25.87 -32.87
CA SER A 394 28.47 25.51 -33.03
C SER A 394 28.93 25.48 -34.50
N LYS A 395 28.02 25.35 -35.46
CA LYS A 395 28.31 25.29 -36.90
C LYS A 395 28.16 26.61 -37.67
N LEU A 396 27.60 27.66 -37.06
CA LEU A 396 27.49 29.00 -37.68
C LEU A 396 28.83 29.51 -38.25
N ASP A 397 28.81 30.04 -39.48
CA ASP A 397 29.96 30.71 -40.09
C ASP A 397 30.14 32.10 -39.46
N PRO A 398 31.34 32.48 -38.98
CA PRO A 398 31.58 33.80 -38.40
C PRO A 398 31.24 34.96 -39.34
N ILE A 399 31.47 34.79 -40.65
CA ILE A 399 31.26 35.82 -41.65
C ILE A 399 29.77 36.05 -41.86
N GLU A 400 28.99 34.98 -42.04
CA GLU A 400 27.53 35.04 -42.16
C GLU A 400 26.88 35.57 -40.88
N ALA A 401 27.37 35.13 -39.72
CA ALA A 401 26.83 35.52 -38.43
C ALA A 401 27.00 37.02 -38.11
N LEU A 402 28.07 37.65 -38.61
CA LEU A 402 28.32 39.09 -38.46
C LEU A 402 27.53 39.95 -39.45
N ARG A 403 27.09 39.35 -40.56
CA ARG A 403 26.26 40.00 -41.59
C ARG A 403 24.76 39.94 -41.29
N PHE A 404 24.37 39.15 -40.30
CA PHE A 404 22.99 39.00 -39.84
C PHE A 404 22.59 40.27 -39.07
N GLU A 405 21.55 40.97 -39.54
CA GLU A 405 20.92 42.11 -38.84
C GLU A 405 20.01 41.65 -37.70
#